data_AF-A0A0P4WKL2-F1
#
_entry.id   AF-A0A0P4WKL2-F1
#
_cell.length_a   1.000
_cell.length_b   1.000
_cell.length_c   1.000
_cell.angle_alpha   90.00
_cell.angle_beta   90.00
_cell.angle_gamma   90.00
#
_symmetry.space_group_name_H-M   'P 1'
#
loop_
_entity.id
_entity.type
_entity.pdbx_description
1 polymer ?
#
loop_
_entity_poly.entity_id
_entity_poly.type
_entity_poly.pdbx_seq_one_letter_code
_entity_poly.pdbx_strand_id
1 'polypeptide(L)'
;MASPTTSNISKNDFEEVLSPPPPDMISKRSYQTLSFPTFSAQLAEEIRNNQYDKQNNPTGVVNLAISVNQLMEDEVLARLNKESTLTLTSQHQYYNDTSGLPELRKAVANFLTRHHKPSEAISPENLVVMNGLTACLDALSHTLCDPGDVVITPTPVYGRIFTNFHDRAGATVIPLPCQEMENFALKEEDLKSLIKQYLDDGQRVRVFVLLHPHNPLGHVYSTEQLRNIMKICAQVDPAKVNLWLKRQSLIYIATEELSKFEIGRILGRSEATVQQAEKATVVFEY
;
A
#
# COMPACT_ATOMS: atom_id res chain seq x y z
N MET A 1 -10.14 -54.53 -18.61
CA MET A 1 -10.03 -53.25 -17.88
C MET A 1 -9.92 -52.17 -18.93
N ALA A 2 -10.92 -51.29 -19.03
CA ALA A 2 -10.92 -50.21 -20.02
C ALA A 2 -10.00 -49.09 -19.53
N SER A 3 -9.08 -48.65 -20.39
CA SER A 3 -8.23 -47.48 -20.15
C SER A 3 -9.09 -46.20 -20.13
N PRO A 4 -8.80 -45.20 -19.28
CA PRO A 4 -9.52 -43.95 -19.31
C PRO A 4 -9.11 -43.18 -20.57
N THR A 5 -10.09 -42.88 -21.42
CA THR A 5 -9.95 -41.91 -22.51
C THR A 5 -9.75 -40.53 -21.91
N THR A 6 -8.54 -40.00 -21.98
CA THR A 6 -8.28 -38.58 -21.74
C THR A 6 -8.91 -37.79 -22.89
N SER A 7 -10.02 -37.12 -22.63
CA SER A 7 -10.57 -36.12 -23.54
C SER A 7 -9.53 -35.00 -23.70
N ASN A 8 -9.08 -34.78 -24.93
CA ASN A 8 -8.22 -33.66 -25.28
C ASN A 8 -8.97 -32.36 -25.01
N ILE A 9 -8.66 -31.69 -23.90
CA ILE A 9 -9.11 -30.33 -23.64
C ILE A 9 -8.44 -29.44 -24.68
N SER A 10 -9.23 -28.84 -25.56
CA SER A 10 -8.74 -27.94 -26.61
C SER A 10 -8.49 -26.55 -26.03
N LYS A 11 -7.60 -25.76 -26.66
CA LYS A 11 -7.40 -24.35 -26.29
C LYS A 11 -8.70 -23.52 -26.34
N ASN A 12 -9.66 -23.92 -27.17
CA ASN A 12 -10.94 -23.24 -27.35
C ASN A 12 -11.94 -23.54 -26.22
N ASP A 13 -11.68 -24.55 -25.38
CA ASP A 13 -12.56 -24.90 -24.25
C ASP A 13 -12.48 -23.86 -23.11
N PHE A 14 -11.53 -22.91 -23.22
CA PHE A 14 -11.30 -21.81 -22.29
C PHE A 14 -11.63 -20.43 -22.87
N GLU A 15 -12.09 -20.34 -24.12
CA GLU A 15 -12.42 -19.08 -24.82
C GLU A 15 -13.91 -18.68 -24.73
N GLU A 16 -14.65 -19.20 -23.76
CA GLU A 16 -15.88 -18.51 -23.33
C GLU A 16 -15.47 -17.27 -22.53
N VAL A 17 -15.86 -16.09 -23.01
CA VAL A 17 -15.92 -14.88 -22.20
C VAL A 17 -16.89 -15.19 -21.06
N LEU A 18 -16.36 -15.69 -19.94
CA LEU A 18 -17.15 -16.14 -18.81
C LEU A 18 -17.99 -14.95 -18.32
N SER A 19 -19.29 -15.02 -18.57
CA SER A 19 -20.25 -14.15 -17.89
C SER A 19 -20.01 -14.29 -16.38
N PRO A 20 -20.08 -13.20 -15.58
CA PRO A 20 -19.80 -13.29 -14.16
C PRO A 20 -20.68 -14.38 -13.52
N PRO A 21 -20.12 -15.23 -12.63
CA PRO A 21 -20.88 -16.30 -12.02
C PRO A 21 -22.09 -15.74 -11.27
N PRO A 22 -23.18 -16.52 -11.13
CA PRO A 22 -24.35 -16.11 -10.36
C PRO A 22 -23.99 -15.55 -8.97
N PRO A 23 -24.70 -14.52 -8.46
CA PRO A 23 -24.37 -13.84 -7.20
C PRO A 23 -24.31 -14.75 -5.96
N ASP A 24 -24.95 -15.91 -6.00
CA ASP A 24 -25.02 -16.92 -4.96
C ASP A 24 -23.86 -17.94 -5.01
N MET A 25 -23.11 -18.01 -6.11
CA MET A 25 -21.96 -18.91 -6.27
C MET A 25 -20.65 -18.37 -5.72
N ILE A 26 -20.56 -17.06 -5.53
CA ILE A 26 -19.35 -16.38 -5.02
C ILE A 26 -19.72 -15.45 -3.87
N SER A 27 -18.71 -15.00 -3.12
CA SER A 27 -18.95 -14.02 -2.06
C SER A 27 -19.52 -12.73 -2.64
N LYS A 28 -20.42 -12.05 -1.89
CA LYS A 28 -20.95 -10.73 -2.25
C LYS A 28 -19.84 -9.73 -2.61
N ARG A 29 -18.73 -9.78 -1.85
CA ARG A 29 -17.50 -9.03 -2.11
C ARG A 29 -16.94 -9.28 -3.51
N SER A 30 -16.74 -10.56 -3.85
CA SER A 30 -16.24 -10.95 -5.16
C SER A 30 -17.18 -10.50 -6.28
N TYR A 31 -18.48 -10.61 -6.07
CA TYR A 31 -19.47 -10.18 -7.06
C TYR A 31 -19.43 -8.66 -7.29
N GLN A 32 -19.31 -7.87 -6.22
CA GLN A 32 -19.14 -6.42 -6.29
C GLN A 32 -17.87 -6.02 -7.07
N THR A 33 -16.74 -6.70 -6.84
CA THR A 33 -15.49 -6.42 -7.56
C THR A 33 -15.54 -6.83 -9.04
N LEU A 34 -16.24 -7.91 -9.39
CA LEU A 34 -16.39 -8.37 -10.78
C LEU A 34 -17.30 -7.47 -11.64
N SER A 35 -18.20 -6.74 -11.00
CA SER A 35 -19.22 -5.95 -11.70
C SER A 35 -18.66 -4.71 -12.43
N PHE A 36 -17.37 -4.42 -12.27
CA PHE A 36 -16.71 -3.26 -12.88
C PHE A 36 -15.41 -3.69 -13.57
N PRO A 37 -15.40 -3.92 -14.90
CA PRO A 37 -14.14 -3.98 -15.63
C PRO A 37 -13.44 -2.63 -15.46
N THR A 38 -12.33 -2.61 -14.73
CA THR A 38 -11.58 -1.37 -14.56
C THR A 38 -10.94 -1.01 -15.90
N PHE A 39 -10.97 0.27 -16.25
CA PHE A 39 -10.21 0.79 -17.41
C PHE A 39 -8.77 0.26 -17.42
N SER A 40 -8.14 0.18 -16.23
CA SER A 40 -6.80 -0.39 -16.05
C SER A 40 -6.68 -1.86 -16.45
N ALA A 41 -7.69 -2.70 -16.19
CA ALA A 41 -7.64 -4.11 -16.57
C ALA A 41 -7.72 -4.29 -18.09
N GLN A 42 -8.61 -3.53 -18.75
CA GLN A 42 -8.74 -3.53 -20.21
C GLN A 42 -7.46 -3.01 -20.89
N LEU A 43 -6.94 -1.88 -20.41
CA LEU A 43 -5.68 -1.31 -20.91
C LEU A 43 -4.51 -2.28 -20.72
N ALA A 44 -4.43 -2.97 -19.58
CA ALA A 44 -3.38 -3.94 -19.33
C ALA A 44 -3.46 -5.15 -20.27
N GLU A 45 -4.67 -5.57 -20.65
CA GLU A 45 -4.86 -6.65 -21.63
C GLU A 45 -4.45 -6.21 -23.05
N GLU A 46 -4.86 -5.02 -23.47
CA GLU A 46 -4.47 -4.45 -24.76
C GLU A 46 -2.94 -4.32 -24.88
N ILE A 47 -2.30 -3.80 -23.83
CA ILE A 47 -0.83 -3.69 -23.76
C ILE A 47 -0.18 -5.08 -23.86
N ARG A 48 -0.66 -6.08 -23.12
CA ARG A 48 -0.08 -7.45 -23.15
C ARG A 48 -0.17 -8.08 -24.53
N ASN A 49 -1.29 -7.88 -25.23
CA ASN A 49 -1.55 -8.53 -26.52
C ASN A 49 -0.85 -7.82 -27.69
N ASN A 50 -0.45 -6.56 -27.53
CA ASN A 50 0.17 -5.78 -28.58
C ASN A 50 1.38 -4.99 -28.06
N GLN A 51 2.25 -5.60 -27.25
CA GLN A 51 3.39 -4.89 -26.67
C GLN A 51 4.41 -4.49 -27.74
N TYR A 52 4.92 -3.26 -27.68
CA TYR A 52 6.02 -2.80 -28.52
C TYR A 52 7.28 -3.66 -28.34
N ASP A 53 7.87 -4.06 -29.46
CA ASP A 53 9.21 -4.63 -29.52
C ASP A 53 9.95 -4.09 -30.74
N LYS A 54 11.19 -3.62 -30.55
CA LYS A 54 11.95 -2.95 -31.62
C LYS A 54 12.15 -3.83 -32.87
N GLN A 55 12.23 -5.14 -32.73
CA GLN A 55 12.53 -6.08 -33.82
C GLN A 55 11.28 -6.82 -34.30
N ASN A 56 10.46 -7.30 -33.36
CA ASN A 56 9.37 -8.24 -33.58
C ASN A 56 8.00 -7.56 -33.66
N ASN A 57 7.82 -6.39 -33.04
CA ASN A 57 6.56 -5.63 -33.08
C ASN A 57 6.79 -4.12 -32.98
N PRO A 58 7.42 -3.48 -34.00
CA PRO A 58 7.82 -2.07 -33.92
C PRO A 58 6.63 -1.10 -33.94
N THR A 59 5.42 -1.59 -34.24
CA THR A 59 4.15 -0.84 -34.21
C THR A 59 3.30 -1.13 -32.98
N GLY A 60 3.82 -1.92 -32.03
CA GLY A 60 3.12 -2.23 -30.79
C GLY A 60 2.99 -1.04 -29.85
N VAL A 61 2.19 -1.22 -28.81
CA VAL A 61 1.93 -0.27 -27.74
C VAL A 61 3.16 -0.14 -26.84
N VAL A 62 3.67 1.09 -26.72
CA VAL A 62 4.68 1.44 -25.72
C VAL A 62 3.99 1.62 -24.38
N ASN A 63 4.31 0.77 -23.41
CA ASN A 63 3.70 0.81 -22.09
C ASN A 63 4.31 1.90 -21.21
N LEU A 64 3.56 2.98 -20.99
CA LEU A 64 3.89 4.05 -20.03
C LEU A 64 2.93 4.07 -18.83
N ALA A 65 2.09 3.04 -18.68
CA ALA A 65 1.03 2.97 -17.67
C ALA A 65 1.46 2.21 -16.40
N ILE A 66 2.55 1.45 -16.45
CA ILE A 66 3.06 0.66 -15.31
C ILE A 66 4.27 1.37 -14.71
N SER A 67 4.18 1.69 -13.42
CA SER A 67 5.32 2.18 -12.63
C SER A 67 6.25 1.01 -12.31
N VAL A 68 7.32 0.86 -13.11
CA VAL A 68 8.39 -0.13 -12.90
C VAL A 68 9.74 0.57 -13.03
N ASN A 69 10.66 0.25 -12.12
CA ASN A 69 12.03 0.75 -12.20
C ASN A 69 12.94 -0.32 -12.83
N GLN A 70 13.29 -0.13 -14.09
CA GLN A 70 14.22 -1.00 -14.83
C GLN A 70 15.64 -0.42 -14.91
N LEU A 71 15.91 0.72 -14.28
CA LEU A 71 17.19 1.43 -14.43
C LEU A 71 18.37 0.71 -13.75
N MET A 72 18.09 -0.21 -12.82
CA MET A 72 19.08 -0.95 -12.04
C MET A 72 19.05 -2.46 -12.32
N GLU A 73 18.41 -2.86 -13.43
CA GLU A 73 18.18 -4.27 -13.74
C GLU A 73 19.51 -5.04 -13.86
N ASP A 74 20.50 -4.46 -14.54
CA ASP A 74 21.82 -5.09 -14.73
C ASP A 74 22.54 -5.31 -13.40
N GLU A 75 22.50 -4.36 -12.46
CA GLU A 75 23.11 -4.48 -11.15
C GLU A 75 22.40 -5.51 -10.28
N VAL A 76 21.06 -5.54 -10.31
CA VAL A 76 20.27 -6.54 -9.58
C VAL A 76 20.55 -7.93 -10.13
N LEU A 77 20.55 -8.13 -11.45
CA LEU A 77 20.88 -9.39 -12.09
C LEU A 77 22.31 -9.83 -11.79
N ALA A 78 23.28 -8.91 -11.90
CA ALA A 78 24.68 -9.19 -11.56
C ALA A 78 24.85 -9.59 -10.10
N ARG A 79 24.02 -9.06 -9.18
CA ARG A 79 24.01 -9.50 -7.78
C ARG A 79 23.35 -10.87 -7.64
N LEU A 80 22.15 -11.06 -8.16
CA LEU A 80 21.38 -12.30 -7.99
C LEU A 80 22.09 -13.52 -8.58
N ASN A 81 22.82 -13.35 -9.70
CA ASN A 81 23.52 -14.43 -10.40
C ASN A 81 24.88 -14.82 -9.79
N LYS A 82 25.35 -14.16 -8.72
CA LYS A 82 26.58 -14.62 -8.04
C LYS A 82 26.30 -15.91 -7.26
N GLU A 83 27.18 -16.91 -7.39
CA GLU A 83 27.06 -18.19 -6.68
C GLU A 83 26.92 -18.04 -5.16
N SER A 84 27.54 -16.99 -4.59
CA SER A 84 27.48 -16.70 -3.15
C SER A 84 26.22 -15.96 -2.69
N THR A 85 25.32 -15.56 -3.61
CA THR A 85 24.14 -14.77 -3.24
C THR A 85 23.07 -15.59 -2.54
N LEU A 86 22.89 -16.85 -2.94
CA LEU A 86 21.84 -17.70 -2.41
C LEU A 86 22.42 -19.03 -1.91
N THR A 87 22.50 -19.19 -0.59
CA THR A 87 22.81 -20.47 0.04
C THR A 87 21.57 -20.96 0.78
N LEU A 88 20.87 -21.92 0.20
CA LEU A 88 19.69 -22.52 0.82
C LEU A 88 20.11 -23.68 1.73
N THR A 89 19.80 -23.54 3.01
CA THR A 89 19.83 -24.64 4.00
C THR A 89 18.45 -25.29 4.15
N SER A 90 18.38 -26.46 4.78
CA SER A 90 17.10 -27.14 5.07
C SER A 90 16.13 -26.28 5.88
N GLN A 91 16.62 -25.37 6.72
CA GLN A 91 15.78 -24.47 7.53
C GLN A 91 14.86 -23.58 6.68
N HIS A 92 15.27 -23.22 5.46
CA HIS A 92 14.46 -22.42 4.55
C HIS A 92 13.25 -23.18 3.96
N GLN A 93 13.17 -24.49 4.16
CA GLN A 93 12.07 -25.32 3.65
C GLN A 93 10.93 -25.49 4.66
N TYR A 94 11.10 -25.01 5.90
CA TYR A 94 10.13 -25.19 6.98
C TYR A 94 9.42 -23.89 7.34
N TYR A 95 8.41 -24.00 8.22
CA TYR A 95 7.77 -22.83 8.81
C TYR A 95 8.76 -22.00 9.60
N ASN A 96 8.77 -20.71 9.30
CA ASN A 96 9.56 -19.70 10.00
C ASN A 96 8.63 -18.78 10.80
N ASP A 97 9.21 -17.83 11.52
CA ASP A 97 8.47 -16.74 12.17
C ASP A 97 7.47 -16.11 11.19
N THR A 98 6.21 -15.99 11.61
CA THR A 98 5.12 -15.41 10.80
C THR A 98 5.35 -13.95 10.43
N SER A 99 6.25 -13.27 11.16
CA SER A 99 6.66 -11.89 10.90
C SER A 99 7.75 -11.81 9.82
N GLY A 100 8.31 -12.94 9.38
CA GLY A 100 9.41 -13.05 8.43
C GLY A 100 10.72 -13.49 9.09
N LEU A 101 11.63 -14.01 8.27
CA LEU A 101 12.95 -14.50 8.69
C LEU A 101 13.68 -13.42 9.53
N PRO A 102 14.21 -13.78 10.72
CA PRO A 102 14.92 -12.82 11.58
C PRO A 102 16.07 -12.09 10.86
N GLU A 103 16.82 -12.80 10.00
CA GLU A 103 17.92 -12.22 9.23
C GLU A 103 17.41 -11.20 8.20
N LEU A 104 16.28 -11.48 7.57
CA LEU A 104 15.63 -10.56 6.62
C LEU A 104 15.12 -9.31 7.34
N ARG A 105 14.40 -9.47 8.46
CA ARG A 105 13.92 -8.35 9.27
C ARG A 105 15.09 -7.48 9.73
N LYS A 106 16.21 -8.08 10.17
CA LYS A 106 17.43 -7.36 10.54
C LYS A 106 18.07 -6.64 9.35
N ALA A 107 18.16 -7.27 8.20
CA ALA A 107 18.72 -6.66 6.99
C ALA A 107 17.90 -5.45 6.53
N VAL A 108 16.58 -5.60 6.49
CA VAL A 108 15.63 -4.52 6.17
C VAL A 108 15.74 -3.39 7.19
N ALA A 109 15.63 -3.67 8.49
CA ALA A 109 15.77 -2.67 9.55
C ALA A 109 17.08 -1.85 9.43
N ASN A 110 18.20 -2.54 9.15
CA ASN A 110 19.48 -1.90 8.95
C ASN A 110 19.52 -1.06 7.66
N PHE A 111 18.96 -1.56 6.56
CA PHE A 111 18.86 -0.81 5.31
C PHE A 111 18.05 0.47 5.52
N LEU A 112 16.86 0.35 6.10
CA LEU A 112 15.97 1.45 6.42
C LEU A 112 16.65 2.48 7.32
N THR A 113 17.34 2.03 8.37
CA THR A 113 18.04 2.91 9.30
C THR A 113 19.19 3.65 8.62
N ARG A 114 19.95 2.98 7.74
CA ARG A 114 21.07 3.62 7.02
C ARG A 114 20.58 4.62 5.97
N HIS A 115 19.57 4.24 5.19
CA HIS A 115 19.10 5.02 4.06
C HIS A 115 18.22 6.19 4.53
N HIS A 116 17.24 5.93 5.40
CA HIS A 116 16.32 6.93 5.92
C HIS A 116 16.76 7.53 7.25
N LYS A 117 18.00 7.31 7.74
CA LYS A 117 18.61 7.95 8.93
C LYS A 117 17.60 8.45 9.99
N PRO A 118 16.74 7.56 10.53
CA PRO A 118 15.74 7.96 11.51
C PRO A 118 16.41 8.37 12.83
N SER A 119 15.71 9.13 13.65
CA SER A 119 16.20 9.58 14.97
C SER A 119 16.54 8.42 15.91
N GLU A 120 15.87 7.28 15.73
CA GLU A 120 16.17 6.02 16.41
C GLU A 120 16.28 4.92 15.38
N ALA A 121 17.23 4.00 15.58
CA ALA A 121 17.37 2.83 14.73
C ALA A 121 16.08 1.99 14.73
N ILE A 122 15.67 1.56 13.54
CA ILE A 122 14.48 0.70 13.40
C ILE A 122 14.80 -0.66 14.03
N SER A 123 13.99 -1.05 15.02
CA SER A 123 14.10 -2.38 15.61
C SER A 123 13.53 -3.43 14.65
N PRO A 124 14.24 -4.55 14.37
CA PRO A 124 13.72 -5.67 13.60
C PRO A 124 12.43 -6.27 14.18
N GLU A 125 12.21 -6.15 15.49
CA GLU A 125 11.00 -6.64 16.17
C GLU A 125 9.75 -5.82 15.88
N ASN A 126 9.91 -4.64 15.28
CA ASN A 126 8.80 -3.81 14.82
C ASN A 126 8.49 -4.01 13.32
N LEU A 127 9.09 -5.01 12.67
CA LEU A 127 8.90 -5.29 11.25
C LEU A 127 8.15 -6.59 11.02
N VAL A 128 7.19 -6.53 10.11
CA VAL A 128 6.50 -7.69 9.53
C VAL A 128 6.75 -7.68 8.04
N VAL A 129 7.25 -8.79 7.50
CA VAL A 129 7.49 -8.97 6.06
C VAL A 129 6.26 -9.60 5.43
N MET A 130 5.77 -9.00 4.35
CA MET A 130 4.66 -9.54 3.56
C MET A 130 4.99 -9.56 2.06
N ASN A 131 4.14 -10.23 1.28
CA ASN A 131 4.31 -10.40 -0.16
C ASN A 131 3.93 -9.12 -0.94
N GLY A 132 4.74 -8.08 -0.78
CA GLY A 132 4.60 -6.80 -1.46
C GLY A 132 3.57 -5.86 -0.83
N LEU A 133 3.51 -4.63 -1.34
CA LEU A 133 2.70 -3.55 -0.77
C LEU A 133 1.20 -3.88 -0.72
N THR A 134 0.67 -4.54 -1.75
CA THR A 134 -0.76 -4.89 -1.80
C THR A 134 -1.15 -5.80 -0.63
N ALA A 135 -0.30 -6.74 -0.24
CA ALA A 135 -0.54 -7.60 0.92
C ALA A 135 -0.44 -6.81 2.24
N CYS A 136 0.51 -5.88 2.34
CA CYS A 136 0.60 -4.96 3.48
C CYS A 136 -0.67 -4.11 3.62
N LEU A 137 -1.16 -3.53 2.53
CA LEU A 137 -2.37 -2.71 2.52
C LEU A 137 -3.60 -3.52 2.93
N ASP A 138 -3.73 -4.77 2.47
CA ASP A 138 -4.78 -5.68 2.91
C ASP A 138 -4.70 -6.01 4.40
N ALA A 139 -3.52 -6.37 4.88
CA ALA A 139 -3.34 -6.69 6.30
C ALA A 139 -3.67 -5.48 7.17
N LEU A 140 -3.23 -4.29 6.76
CA LEU A 140 -3.54 -3.04 7.45
C LEU A 140 -5.01 -2.68 7.38
N SER A 141 -5.65 -2.80 6.21
CA SER A 141 -7.07 -2.48 6.09
C SER A 141 -7.94 -3.39 6.95
N HIS A 142 -7.64 -4.69 6.99
CA HIS A 142 -8.35 -5.66 7.83
C HIS A 142 -8.02 -5.55 9.32
N THR A 143 -6.81 -5.12 9.68
CA THR A 143 -6.42 -4.93 11.09
C THR A 143 -6.96 -3.63 11.65
N LEU A 144 -6.99 -2.58 10.82
CA LEU A 144 -7.41 -1.26 11.24
C LEU A 144 -8.92 -1.12 11.11
N CYS A 145 -9.55 -1.45 9.99
CA CYS A 145 -10.94 -1.07 9.76
C CYS A 145 -11.95 -2.17 10.04
N ASP A 146 -13.06 -1.79 10.67
CA ASP A 146 -14.31 -2.55 10.61
C ASP A 146 -15.15 -2.11 9.39
N PRO A 147 -16.08 -2.93 8.87
CA PRO A 147 -17.00 -2.49 7.83
C PRO A 147 -17.77 -1.23 8.23
N GLY A 148 -17.78 -0.23 7.35
CA GLY A 148 -18.40 1.08 7.57
C GLY A 148 -17.49 2.14 8.21
N ASP A 149 -16.33 1.76 8.78
CA ASP A 149 -15.34 2.74 9.26
C ASP A 149 -14.89 3.65 8.10
N VAL A 150 -14.64 4.92 8.38
CA VAL A 150 -14.27 5.92 7.36
C VAL A 150 -12.76 5.98 7.19
N VAL A 151 -12.29 5.93 5.95
CA VAL A 151 -10.88 6.09 5.57
C VAL A 151 -10.75 7.30 4.68
N ILE A 152 -9.88 8.25 5.00
CA ILE A 152 -9.66 9.45 4.18
C ILE A 152 -8.34 9.33 3.43
N THR A 153 -8.32 9.69 2.14
CA THR A 153 -7.09 9.75 1.35
C THR A 153 -7.12 10.96 0.41
N PRO A 154 -6.01 11.71 0.24
CA PRO A 154 -5.90 12.71 -0.82
C PRO A 154 -6.14 12.06 -2.18
N THR A 155 -6.71 12.80 -3.14
CA THR A 155 -6.89 12.32 -4.53
C THR A 155 -6.41 13.37 -5.54
N PRO A 156 -5.86 12.97 -6.71
CA PRO A 156 -5.77 11.59 -7.24
C PRO A 156 -4.80 10.71 -6.44
N VAL A 157 -4.99 9.40 -6.41
CA VAL A 157 -4.16 8.47 -5.61
C VAL A 157 -4.07 7.10 -6.25
N TYR A 158 -3.07 6.31 -5.86
CA TYR A 158 -2.96 4.89 -6.21
C TYR A 158 -4.27 4.12 -5.95
N GLY A 159 -4.88 3.61 -7.01
CA GLY A 159 -6.24 3.04 -6.98
C GLY A 159 -6.41 1.85 -6.03
N ARG A 160 -5.33 1.11 -5.69
CA ARG A 160 -5.42 -0.01 -4.74
C ARG A 160 -5.85 0.44 -3.35
N ILE A 161 -5.69 1.70 -2.96
CA ILE A 161 -6.22 2.21 -1.69
C ILE A 161 -7.74 1.95 -1.61
N PHE A 162 -8.48 2.20 -2.69
CA PHE A 162 -9.91 1.88 -2.74
C PHE A 162 -10.14 0.36 -2.71
N THR A 163 -9.41 -0.41 -3.52
CA THR A 163 -9.60 -1.87 -3.53
C THR A 163 -9.31 -2.55 -2.19
N ASN A 164 -8.23 -2.15 -1.50
CA ASN A 164 -7.82 -2.77 -0.23
C ASN A 164 -8.72 -2.34 0.94
N PHE A 165 -9.05 -1.04 1.04
CA PHE A 165 -9.84 -0.52 2.17
C PHE A 165 -11.35 -0.60 1.92
N HIS A 166 -11.83 -0.23 0.73
CA HIS A 166 -13.26 -0.27 0.41
C HIS A 166 -13.70 -1.67 0.02
N ASP A 167 -13.26 -2.16 -1.15
CA ASP A 167 -13.81 -3.39 -1.73
C ASP A 167 -13.54 -4.60 -0.82
N ARG A 168 -12.36 -4.68 -0.22
CA ARG A 168 -11.92 -5.86 0.55
C ARG A 168 -12.23 -5.77 2.04
N ALA A 169 -11.84 -4.68 2.70
CA ALA A 169 -12.11 -4.51 4.13
C ALA A 169 -13.52 -3.98 4.45
N GLY A 170 -14.25 -3.42 3.48
CA GLY A 170 -15.61 -2.91 3.69
C GLY A 170 -15.67 -1.52 4.35
N ALA A 171 -14.53 -0.82 4.43
CA ALA A 171 -14.48 0.54 4.92
C ALA A 171 -15.08 1.52 3.90
N THR A 172 -15.47 2.71 4.34
CA THR A 172 -15.92 3.79 3.47
C THR A 172 -14.73 4.70 3.16
N VAL A 173 -14.16 4.57 1.95
CA VAL A 173 -13.02 5.41 1.53
C VAL A 173 -13.53 6.74 0.98
N ILE A 174 -13.23 7.83 1.67
CA ILE A 174 -13.62 9.19 1.34
C ILE A 174 -12.45 9.91 0.66
N PRO A 175 -12.62 10.36 -0.60
CA PRO A 175 -11.61 11.14 -1.28
C PRO A 175 -11.51 12.54 -0.66
N LEU A 176 -10.29 13.04 -0.52
CA LEU A 176 -9.97 14.43 -0.23
C LEU A 176 -9.39 15.05 -1.51
N PRO A 177 -10.23 15.73 -2.34
CA PRO A 177 -9.80 16.20 -3.65
C PRO A 177 -8.74 17.30 -3.57
N CYS A 178 -7.55 17.02 -4.06
CA CYS A 178 -6.54 18.04 -4.32
C CYS A 178 -6.82 18.66 -5.69
N GLN A 179 -7.03 19.97 -5.74
CA GLN A 179 -7.48 20.63 -6.97
C GLN A 179 -6.32 20.86 -7.96
N GLU A 180 -6.58 20.60 -9.25
CA GLU A 180 -5.60 20.82 -10.32
C GLU A 180 -5.13 22.29 -10.39
N MET A 181 -6.06 23.23 -10.22
CA MET A 181 -5.78 24.68 -10.23
C MET A 181 -4.79 25.12 -9.14
N GLU A 182 -4.54 24.26 -8.16
CA GLU A 182 -3.63 24.50 -7.03
C GLU A 182 -2.46 23.51 -7.05
N ASN A 183 -2.10 23.02 -8.24
CA ASN A 183 -1.05 22.03 -8.47
C ASN A 183 -1.24 20.75 -7.64
N PHE A 184 -2.50 20.38 -7.39
CA PHE A 184 -2.86 19.23 -6.56
C PHE A 184 -2.26 19.31 -5.14
N ALA A 185 -2.06 20.51 -4.60
CA ALA A 185 -1.60 20.67 -3.23
C ALA A 185 -2.66 20.16 -2.23
N LEU A 186 -2.21 19.31 -1.30
CA LEU A 186 -3.03 18.92 -0.16
C LEU A 186 -3.16 20.10 0.80
N LYS A 187 -4.40 20.54 1.03
CA LYS A 187 -4.74 21.55 2.02
C LYS A 187 -5.07 20.92 3.36
N GLU A 188 -4.31 21.31 4.37
CA GLU A 188 -4.47 20.86 5.75
C GLU A 188 -5.84 21.22 6.34
N GLU A 189 -6.35 22.41 6.03
CA GLU A 189 -7.68 22.84 6.49
C GLU A 189 -8.83 22.04 5.86
N ASP A 190 -8.66 21.57 4.62
CA ASP A 190 -9.65 20.71 3.97
C ASP A 190 -9.68 19.33 4.65
N LEU A 191 -8.51 18.77 4.98
CA LEU A 191 -8.42 17.54 5.77
C LEU A 191 -9.11 17.70 7.14
N LYS A 192 -8.80 18.78 7.85
CA LYS A 192 -9.38 19.07 9.17
C LYS A 192 -10.90 19.24 9.11
N SER A 193 -11.40 19.96 8.11
CA SER A 193 -12.83 20.20 7.91
C SER A 193 -13.56 18.91 7.57
N LEU A 194 -12.97 18.07 6.71
CA LEU A 194 -13.53 16.78 6.33
C LEU A 194 -13.60 15.83 7.53
N ILE A 195 -12.51 15.72 8.31
CA ILE A 195 -12.50 14.93 9.55
C ILE A 195 -13.62 15.41 10.47
N LYS A 196 -13.70 16.72 10.73
CA LYS A 196 -14.73 17.30 11.60
C LYS A 196 -16.14 16.96 11.13
N GLN A 197 -16.42 17.11 9.84
CA GLN A 197 -17.73 16.81 9.26
C GLN A 197 -18.16 15.37 9.57
N TYR A 198 -17.31 14.38 9.27
CA TYR A 198 -17.66 12.98 9.50
C TYR A 198 -17.81 12.64 10.99
N LEU A 199 -17.03 13.27 11.87
CA LEU A 199 -17.18 13.10 13.32
C LEU A 199 -18.49 13.69 13.85
N ASP A 200 -18.89 14.87 13.34
CA ASP A 200 -20.15 15.53 13.70
C ASP A 200 -21.36 14.70 13.22
N ASP A 201 -21.24 14.03 12.08
CA ASP A 201 -22.22 13.09 11.52
C ASP A 201 -22.23 11.72 12.24
N GLY A 202 -21.47 11.58 13.34
CA GLY A 202 -21.40 10.36 14.15
C GLY A 202 -20.65 9.20 13.48
N GLN A 203 -19.90 9.46 12.41
CA GLN A 203 -19.08 8.45 11.73
C GLN A 203 -17.76 8.22 12.45
N ARG A 204 -17.22 7.01 12.29
CA ARG A 204 -15.93 6.61 12.86
C ARG A 204 -14.82 6.75 11.82
N VAL A 205 -14.13 7.90 11.83
CA VAL A 205 -12.96 8.16 10.98
C VAL A 205 -11.75 7.35 11.47
N ARG A 206 -11.36 6.29 10.77
CA ARG A 206 -10.41 5.28 11.26
C ARG A 206 -8.97 5.50 10.78
N VAL A 207 -8.79 5.86 9.51
CA VAL A 207 -7.46 5.94 8.88
C VAL A 207 -7.37 7.16 7.97
N PHE A 208 -6.24 7.85 8.01
CA PHE A 208 -5.80 8.75 6.93
C PHE A 208 -4.63 8.09 6.18
N VAL A 209 -4.80 7.86 4.88
CA VAL A 209 -3.77 7.24 4.03
C VAL A 209 -3.05 8.34 3.26
N LEU A 210 -1.71 8.37 3.35
CA LEU A 210 -0.87 9.32 2.64
C LEU A 210 0.27 8.61 1.92
N LEU A 211 0.30 8.71 0.60
CA LEU A 211 1.44 8.24 -0.19
C LEU A 211 2.50 9.33 -0.24
N HIS A 212 3.73 9.00 0.10
CA HIS A 212 4.83 9.96 0.08
C HIS A 212 6.13 9.20 -0.21
N PRO A 213 6.81 9.45 -1.34
CA PRO A 213 6.41 10.33 -2.43
C PRO A 213 5.04 9.96 -3.01
N HIS A 214 4.30 10.97 -3.43
CA HIS A 214 2.89 10.81 -3.76
C HIS A 214 2.72 10.14 -5.13
N ASN A 215 2.08 8.98 -5.18
CA ASN A 215 1.65 8.34 -6.43
C ASN A 215 0.18 8.73 -6.72
N PRO A 216 -0.13 9.44 -7.83
CA PRO A 216 0.64 9.50 -9.09
C PRO A 216 1.46 10.78 -9.34
N LEU A 217 1.38 11.77 -8.44
CA LEU A 217 1.89 13.13 -8.69
C LEU A 217 3.42 13.27 -8.65
N GLY A 218 4.14 12.31 -8.08
CA GLY A 218 5.58 12.43 -7.77
C GLY A 218 5.89 13.49 -6.70
N HIS A 219 4.88 14.03 -6.01
CA HIS A 219 5.05 15.11 -5.05
C HIS A 219 5.68 14.62 -3.75
N VAL A 220 6.69 15.35 -3.27
CA VAL A 220 7.33 15.11 -1.97
C VAL A 220 6.84 16.19 -1.00
N TYR A 221 6.01 15.80 -0.04
CA TYR A 221 5.52 16.69 1.02
C TYR A 221 6.66 17.25 1.87
N SER A 222 6.58 18.53 2.23
CA SER A 222 7.55 19.13 3.14
C SER A 222 7.41 18.58 4.56
N THR A 223 8.49 18.65 5.35
CA THR A 223 8.46 18.29 6.77
C THR A 223 7.39 19.07 7.55
N GLU A 224 7.18 20.34 7.20
CA GLU A 224 6.17 21.18 7.83
C GLU A 224 4.75 20.70 7.53
N GLN A 225 4.46 20.39 6.27
CA GLN A 225 3.16 19.85 5.86
C GLN A 225 2.86 18.52 6.57
N LEU A 226 3.83 17.60 6.56
CA LEU A 226 3.69 16.33 7.27
C LEU A 226 3.45 16.54 8.77
N ARG A 227 4.14 17.51 9.39
CA ARG A 227 3.96 17.86 10.80
C ARG A 227 2.55 18.35 11.09
N ASN A 228 2.00 19.20 10.25
CA ASN A 228 0.66 19.74 10.45
C ASN A 228 -0.43 18.70 10.19
N ILE A 229 -0.28 17.87 9.15
CA ILE A 229 -1.15 16.72 8.90
C ILE A 229 -1.18 15.80 10.13
N MET A 230 -0.02 15.43 10.68
CA MET A 230 0.06 14.61 11.89
C MET A 230 -0.62 15.27 13.09
N LYS A 231 -0.47 16.59 13.27
CA LYS A 231 -1.15 17.34 14.35
C LYS A 231 -2.67 17.33 14.20
N ILE A 232 -3.18 17.44 12.97
CA ILE A 232 -4.62 17.37 12.69
C ILE A 232 -5.15 15.99 13.05
N CYS A 233 -4.48 14.92 12.60
CA CYS A 233 -4.88 13.55 12.92
C CYS A 233 -4.81 13.25 14.44
N ALA A 234 -3.87 13.86 15.17
CA ALA A 234 -3.70 13.63 16.61
C ALA A 234 -4.75 14.36 17.49
N GLN A 235 -5.46 15.36 16.97
CA GLN A 235 -6.46 16.12 17.73
C GLN A 235 -7.81 15.40 17.87
N VAL A 236 -7.98 14.25 17.22
CA VAL A 236 -9.23 13.52 17.20
C VAL A 236 -9.33 12.55 18.39
N ASP A 237 -10.50 12.51 19.04
CA ASP A 237 -10.77 11.63 20.19
C ASP A 237 -10.53 10.14 19.84
N PRO A 238 -9.59 9.45 20.54
CA PRO A 238 -9.28 8.03 20.35
C PRO A 238 -10.44 7.04 20.57
N ALA A 239 -11.57 7.48 21.15
CA ALA A 239 -12.76 6.66 21.36
C ALA A 239 -13.77 6.72 20.20
N LYS A 240 -13.82 7.83 19.46
CA LYS A 240 -14.72 8.06 18.30
C LYS A 240 -14.01 7.81 16.98
N VAL A 241 -12.73 8.07 16.99
CA VAL A 241 -11.76 7.48 16.12
C VAL A 241 -11.09 6.46 16.98
N ASN A 242 -11.54 5.23 16.89
CA ASN A 242 -10.62 4.17 17.19
C ASN A 242 -9.52 4.44 16.15
N LEU A 243 -8.37 5.03 16.44
CA LEU A 243 -7.14 4.78 15.69
C LEU A 243 -6.57 3.65 16.53
N TRP A 244 -6.33 2.45 15.98
CA TRP A 244 -5.87 1.31 16.80
C TRP A 244 -4.40 1.48 17.19
N LEU A 245 -4.07 2.69 17.63
CA LEU A 245 -2.78 3.28 17.52
C LEU A 245 -2.81 4.41 18.55
N LYS A 246 -2.77 4.02 19.83
CA LYS A 246 -2.09 4.78 20.91
C LYS A 246 -0.64 5.19 20.55
N ARG A 247 -0.20 4.99 19.30
CA ARG A 247 1.16 4.92 18.84
C ARG A 247 1.41 5.15 17.35
N GLN A 248 0.47 5.18 16.40
CA GLN A 248 0.84 5.25 14.96
C GLN A 248 -0.25 5.88 14.09
N SER A 249 -0.04 7.03 13.43
CA SER A 249 -1.11 7.61 12.59
C SER A 249 -0.59 8.21 11.29
N LEU A 250 0.20 7.41 10.57
CA LEU A 250 0.51 7.65 9.16
C LEU A 250 0.91 6.30 8.55
N ILE A 251 0.13 5.78 7.60
CA ILE A 251 0.65 4.81 6.64
C ILE A 251 1.48 5.63 5.67
N TYR A 252 2.78 5.66 5.91
CA TYR A 252 3.75 6.31 5.05
C TYR A 252 4.29 5.25 4.10
N ILE A 253 4.08 5.42 2.80
CA ILE A 253 4.69 4.54 1.78
C ILE A 253 5.82 5.32 1.13
N ALA A 254 7.02 5.21 1.71
CA ALA A 254 8.22 5.90 1.27
C ALA A 254 9.00 5.11 0.23
N THR A 255 9.23 5.76 -0.92
CA THR A 255 10.18 5.32 -1.92
C THR A 255 11.47 6.14 -1.93
N GLU A 256 11.53 7.36 -1.37
CA GLU A 256 12.79 8.08 -1.11
C GLU A 256 12.59 9.38 -0.29
N GLU A 257 13.70 9.88 0.29
CA GLU A 257 13.87 11.07 1.15
C GLU A 257 12.80 11.36 2.21
N LEU A 258 12.99 10.77 3.40
CA LEU A 258 12.90 11.54 4.65
C LEU A 258 13.71 10.83 5.72
N SER A 259 14.86 11.42 6.02
CA SER A 259 15.51 11.20 7.29
C SER A 259 14.72 11.88 8.39
N LYS A 260 14.03 11.10 9.23
CA LYS A 260 13.31 11.69 10.36
C LYS A 260 14.31 12.18 11.39
N PHE A 261 14.47 13.50 11.47
CA PHE A 261 14.28 14.13 12.76
C PHE A 261 12.83 14.59 12.81
N GLU A 262 12.11 14.15 13.86
CA GLU A 262 11.18 14.98 14.64
C GLU A 262 9.91 14.30 15.18
N ILE A 263 9.57 13.03 14.94
CA ILE A 263 8.35 12.47 15.61
C ILE A 263 8.44 12.54 17.14
N GLY A 264 9.59 12.24 17.74
CA GLY A 264 9.80 12.36 19.20
C GLY A 264 10.06 13.79 19.70
N ARG A 265 10.39 14.76 18.83
CA ARG A 265 10.67 16.16 19.21
C ARG A 265 9.47 17.09 18.96
N ILE A 266 8.56 16.71 18.07
CA ILE A 266 7.30 17.40 17.69
C ILE A 266 6.33 17.57 18.86
N LEU A 267 6.50 16.82 19.95
CA LEU A 267 5.46 16.65 20.98
C LEU A 267 5.70 17.36 22.31
N GLY A 268 6.72 18.23 22.46
CA GLY A 268 6.80 19.17 23.59
C GLY A 268 6.63 18.54 25.00
N ARG A 269 7.76 18.22 25.63
CA ARG A 269 7.93 17.48 26.90
C ARG A 269 7.02 17.84 28.09
N SER A 270 6.57 16.79 28.80
CA SER A 270 6.83 16.53 30.22
C SER A 270 6.95 15.01 30.40
N GLU A 271 7.70 14.48 31.38
CA GLU A 271 7.93 13.03 31.57
C GLU A 271 6.63 12.21 31.73
N ALA A 272 5.53 12.86 32.12
CA ALA A 272 4.19 12.26 32.18
C ALA A 272 3.46 12.23 30.80
N THR A 273 3.89 13.05 29.84
CA THR A 273 3.34 13.18 28.47
C THR A 273 4.17 12.42 27.43
N VAL A 274 5.42 12.08 27.75
CA VAL A 274 6.34 11.28 26.90
C VAL A 274 5.77 9.88 26.55
N GLN A 275 4.79 9.38 27.31
CA GLN A 275 4.11 8.13 26.97
C GLN A 275 3.04 8.24 25.86
N GLN A 276 2.69 9.44 25.38
CA GLN A 276 1.44 9.64 24.61
C GLN A 276 1.57 9.80 23.09
N ALA A 277 2.75 9.94 22.48
CA ALA A 277 2.80 10.10 21.02
C ALA A 277 4.09 9.55 20.36
N GLU A 278 4.27 8.24 20.44
CA GLU A 278 5.35 7.57 19.71
C GLU A 278 4.82 6.60 18.66
N LYS A 279 5.09 6.95 17.39
CA LYS A 279 5.29 6.12 16.17
C LYS A 279 4.29 6.42 15.04
N ALA A 280 4.55 5.89 13.85
CA ALA A 280 3.74 5.92 12.63
C ALA A 280 3.98 4.57 11.93
N THR A 281 2.98 3.99 11.26
CA THR A 281 3.12 2.68 10.61
C THR A 281 3.69 2.91 9.22
N VAL A 282 5.00 2.79 9.06
CA VAL A 282 5.62 2.98 7.75
C VAL A 282 5.57 1.66 7.00
N VAL A 283 4.97 1.66 5.81
CA VAL A 283 5.07 0.54 4.88
C VAL A 283 6.12 0.92 3.86
N PHE A 284 7.15 0.10 3.72
CA PHE A 284 8.16 0.33 2.70
C PHE A 284 7.87 -0.57 1.51
N GLU A 285 7.84 0.01 0.32
CA GLU A 285 7.83 -0.70 -0.95
C GLU A 285 9.19 -0.46 -1.61
N TYR A 286 9.85 -1.54 -2.03
CA TYR A 286 11.14 -1.54 -2.71
C TYR A 286 11.05 -2.38 -3.97
#